data_AF-A0A9X2JKN6-F1
#
_entry.id   AF-A0A9X2JKN6-F1
#
_cell.length_a   1.000
_cell.length_b   1.000
_cell.length_c   1.000
_cell.angle_alpha   90.00
_cell.angle_beta   90.00
_cell.angle_gamma   90.00
#
_symmetry.space_group_name_H-M   'P 1'
#
loop_
_entity.id
_entity.type
_entity.pdbx_description
1 polymer ?
#
loop_
_entity_poly.entity_id
_entity_poly.type
_entity_poly.pdbx_seq_one_letter_code
_entity_poly.pdbx_strand_id
1 'polypeptide(L)'
;MPHDLTPREIEVVRLISLGCSTSEAAKILGVAVPTADTHRTNAMNKLGVRKMALLTRMAIKHRITSMKDTLTPAEKRKRGRKKDGWN
;
A
#
# COMPACT_ATOMS: atom_id res chain seq x y z
N MET A 1 -3.61 -13.86 9.09
CA MET A 1 -2.42 -13.30 9.81
C MET A 1 -1.40 -12.82 8.77
N PRO A 2 -0.41 -11.96 9.08
CA PRO A 2 0.57 -11.48 8.10
C PRO A 2 1.33 -12.60 7.38
N HIS A 3 1.43 -13.77 8.00
CA HIS A 3 1.96 -15.01 7.39
C HIS A 3 1.15 -15.51 6.18
N ASP A 4 -0.11 -15.09 6.04
CA ASP A 4 -1.01 -15.46 4.94
C ASP A 4 -0.95 -14.46 3.78
N LEU A 5 -0.30 -13.31 3.98
CA LEU A 5 -0.09 -12.33 2.93
C LEU A 5 1.08 -12.76 2.05
N THR A 6 0.89 -12.69 0.74
CA THR A 6 1.98 -12.87 -0.21
C THR A 6 2.94 -11.67 -0.15
N PRO A 7 4.19 -11.81 -0.60
CA PRO A 7 5.14 -10.69 -0.64
C PRO A 7 4.57 -9.46 -1.34
N ARG A 8 3.82 -9.66 -2.44
CA ARG A 8 3.24 -8.56 -3.20
C ARG A 8 2.08 -7.88 -2.50
N GLU A 9 1.28 -8.62 -1.76
CA GLU A 9 0.24 -8.08 -0.90
C GLU A 9 0.84 -7.23 0.24
N ILE A 10 1.94 -7.70 0.86
CA ILE A 10 2.66 -6.96 1.90
C ILE A 10 3.16 -5.61 1.36
N GLU A 11 3.79 -5.61 0.19
CA GLU A 11 4.29 -4.39 -0.45
C GLU A 11 3.17 -3.38 -0.73
N VAL A 12 2.04 -3.85 -1.29
CA VAL A 12 0.86 -3.01 -1.55
C VAL A 12 0.29 -2.44 -0.26
N VAL A 13 0.13 -3.26 0.78
CA VAL A 13 -0.37 -2.81 2.09
C VAL A 13 0.56 -1.78 2.72
N ARG A 14 1.89 -1.97 2.65
CA ARG A 14 2.87 -1.00 3.14
C ARG A 14 2.69 0.34 2.42
N LEU A 15 2.71 0.36 1.09
CA LEU A 15 2.62 1.60 0.31
C LEU A 15 1.32 2.35 0.57
N ILE A 16 0.18 1.65 0.64
CA ILE A 16 -1.11 2.27 0.96
C ILE A 16 -1.11 2.84 2.39
N SER A 17 -0.52 2.11 3.35
CA SER A 17 -0.40 2.57 4.74
C SER A 17 0.47 3.83 4.87
N LEU A 18 1.41 4.03 3.94
CA LEU A 18 2.22 5.24 3.80
C LEU A 18 1.52 6.38 3.03
N GLY A 19 0.24 6.21 2.69
CA GLY A 19 -0.59 7.24 2.05
C GLY A 19 -0.56 7.24 0.53
N CYS A 20 -0.01 6.19 -0.11
CA CYS A 20 -0.13 6.04 -1.56
C CYS A 20 -1.55 5.58 -1.95
N SER A 21 -2.08 6.14 -3.03
CA SER A 21 -3.21 5.55 -3.75
C SER A 21 -2.81 4.22 -4.40
N THR A 22 -3.80 3.38 -4.75
CA THR A 22 -3.57 2.13 -5.51
C THR A 22 -2.82 2.40 -6.82
N SER A 23 -3.10 3.52 -7.48
CA SER A 23 -2.42 3.90 -8.73
C SER A 23 -0.95 4.26 -8.52
N GLU A 24 -0.62 4.95 -7.42
CA GLU A 24 0.76 5.26 -7.06
C GLU A 24 1.50 3.99 -6.63
N ALA A 25 0.87 3.11 -5.87
CA ALA A 25 1.44 1.81 -5.50
C ALA A 25 1.77 0.98 -6.76
N ALA A 26 0.85 0.92 -7.73
CA ALA A 26 1.08 0.24 -9.00
C ALA A 26 2.31 0.78 -9.75
N LYS A 27 2.45 2.11 -9.84
CA LYS A 27 3.62 2.76 -10.45
C LYS A 27 4.92 2.44 -9.72
N ILE A 28 4.92 2.53 -8.39
CA ILE A 28 6.10 2.26 -7.56
C ILE A 28 6.57 0.82 -7.78
N LEU A 29 5.61 -0.11 -7.81
CA LEU A 29 5.83 -1.55 -7.94
C LEU A 29 6.07 -2.01 -9.38
N GLY A 30 5.80 -1.17 -10.39
CA GLY A 30 5.98 -1.51 -11.80
C GLY A 30 4.96 -2.51 -12.33
N VAL A 31 3.70 -2.44 -11.85
CA VAL A 31 2.60 -3.31 -12.28
C VAL A 31 1.42 -2.47 -12.79
N ALA A 32 0.49 -3.11 -13.50
CA ALA A 32 -0.74 -2.47 -13.91
C ALA A 32 -1.62 -2.14 -12.68
N VAL A 33 -2.40 -1.05 -12.76
CA VAL A 33 -3.31 -0.64 -11.68
C VAL A 33 -4.29 -1.75 -11.27
N PRO A 34 -4.92 -2.51 -12.21
CA PRO A 34 -5.79 -3.63 -11.83
C PRO A 34 -5.04 -4.71 -11.05
N THR A 35 -3.78 -4.99 -11.38
CA THR A 35 -2.96 -5.97 -10.66
C THR A 35 -2.71 -5.53 -9.21
N ALA A 36 -2.33 -4.26 -9.00
CA ALA A 36 -2.18 -3.71 -7.66
C ALA A 36 -3.50 -3.71 -6.88
N ASP A 37 -4.63 -3.46 -7.55
CA ASP A 37 -5.95 -3.49 -6.92
C ASP A 37 -6.38 -4.92 -6.52
N THR A 38 -6.07 -5.93 -7.34
CA THR A 38 -6.25 -7.35 -6.98
C THR A 38 -5.45 -7.71 -5.73
N HIS A 39 -4.17 -7.35 -5.67
CA HIS A 39 -3.35 -7.60 -4.48
C HIS A 39 -3.90 -6.87 -3.24
N ARG A 40 -4.30 -5.60 -3.39
CA ARG A 40 -4.93 -4.83 -2.31
C ARG A 40 -6.20 -5.53 -1.80
N THR A 41 -7.09 -5.94 -2.70
CA THR A 41 -8.37 -6.58 -2.36
C THR A 41 -8.14 -7.92 -1.66
N ASN A 42 -7.22 -8.75 -2.17
CA ASN A 42 -6.86 -10.01 -1.53
C ASN A 42 -6.25 -9.81 -0.14
N ALA A 43 -5.34 -8.83 0.00
CA ALA A 43 -4.75 -8.49 1.28
C ALA A 43 -5.81 -8.01 2.30
N MET A 44 -6.73 -7.15 1.87
CA MET A 44 -7.84 -6.68 2.68
C MET A 44 -8.74 -7.81 3.15
N ASN A 45 -9.08 -8.75 2.27
CA ASN A 45 -9.87 -9.93 2.59
C ASN A 45 -9.16 -10.82 3.62
N LYS A 46 -7.87 -11.10 3.41
CA LYS A 46 -7.04 -11.90 4.33
C LYS A 46 -6.85 -11.24 5.70
N LEU A 47 -6.82 -9.91 5.75
CA LEU A 47 -6.74 -9.13 6.99
C LEU A 47 -8.11 -8.86 7.62
N GLY A 48 -9.21 -9.25 6.96
CA GLY A 48 -10.58 -9.03 7.44
C GLY A 48 -10.97 -7.55 7.52
N VAL A 49 -10.40 -6.69 6.67
CA VAL A 49 -10.66 -5.24 6.68
C VAL A 49 -11.34 -4.78 5.40
N ARG A 50 -12.30 -3.86 5.53
CA ARG A 50 -13.03 -3.27 4.39
C ARG A 50 -12.76 -1.77 4.17
N LYS A 51 -12.05 -1.12 5.11
CA LYS A 51 -11.75 0.32 5.06
C LYS A 51 -10.24 0.56 5.04
N MET A 52 -9.80 1.56 4.28
CA MET A 52 -8.38 1.94 4.17
C MET A 52 -7.76 2.35 5.51
N ALA A 53 -8.48 3.13 6.33
CA ALA A 53 -8.01 3.49 7.66
C ALA A 53 -7.75 2.26 8.56
N LEU A 54 -8.60 1.23 8.44
CA LEU A 54 -8.41 -0.03 9.16
C LEU A 54 -7.22 -0.82 8.60
N LEU A 55 -6.99 -0.77 7.29
CA LEU A 55 -5.82 -1.39 6.66
C LEU A 55 -4.53 -0.80 7.21
N THR A 56 -4.43 0.54 7.32
CA THR A 56 -3.27 1.21 7.94
C THR A 56 -3.05 0.76 9.38
N ARG A 57 -4.11 0.70 10.19
CA ARG A 57 -4.02 0.21 11.57
C ARG A 57 -3.54 -1.24 11.63
N MET A 58 -4.04 -2.09 10.74
CA MET A 58 -3.62 -3.50 10.67
C MET A 58 -2.18 -3.65 10.21
N ALA A 59 -1.70 -2.81 9.28
CA ALA A 59 -0.32 -2.83 8.83
C ALA A 59 0.66 -2.54 9.98
N ILE A 60 0.34 -1.59 10.86
CA ILE A 60 1.13 -1.29 12.07
C ILE A 60 1.04 -2.45 13.05
N LYS A 61 -0.18 -2.94 13.35
CA LYS A 61 -0.39 -4.07 14.28
C LYS A 61 0.41 -5.31 13.88
N HIS A 62 0.50 -5.57 12.58
CA HIS A 62 1.19 -6.72 12.02
C HIS A 62 2.65 -6.46 11.62
N ARG A 63 3.21 -5.29 11.96
CA ARG A 63 4.60 -4.90 11.66
C ARG A 63 4.97 -4.94 10.18
N ILE A 64 3.98 -4.77 9.29
CA ILE A 64 4.20 -4.55 7.86
C ILE A 64 4.82 -3.17 7.63
N THR A 65 4.43 -2.20 8.47
CA THR A 65 4.99 -0.86 8.51
C THR A 65 5.13 -0.40 9.96
N SER A 66 5.92 0.63 10.19
CA SER A 66 6.11 1.24 11.50
C SER A 66 5.85 2.74 11.44
N MET A 67 5.70 3.40 12.60
CA MET A 67 5.52 4.86 12.65
C MET A 67 6.71 5.65 12.07
N LYS A 68 7.88 5.01 11.93
CA LYS A 68 9.08 5.61 11.34
C LYS A 68 9.29 5.20 9.88
N ASP A 69 8.45 4.33 9.35
CA ASP A 69 8.56 3.88 7.97
C ASP A 69 8.16 5.02 7.01
N THR A 70 8.93 5.18 5.94
CA THR A 70 8.71 6.23 4.95
C THR A 70 9.02 5.72 3.56
N LEU A 71 8.46 6.37 2.54
CA LEU A 71 8.82 6.09 1.16
C LEU A 71 10.30 6.42 0.91
N THR A 72 11.01 5.49 0.30
CA THR A 72 12.41 5.69 -0.12
C THR A 72 12.48 6.80 -1.19
N PRO A 73 13.66 7.42 -1.41
CA PRO A 73 13.84 8.39 -2.48
C PRO A 73 13.48 7.85 -3.87
N ALA A 74 13.68 6.55 -4.12
CA ALA A 74 13.27 5.91 -5.37
C ALA A 74 11.75 5.78 -5.49
N GLU A 75 11.07 5.35 -4.42
CA GLU A 75 9.61 5.26 -4.38
C GLU A 75 8.96 6.64 -4.53
N LYS A 76 9.48 7.67 -3.88
CA LYS A 76 9.01 9.06 -4.03
C LYS A 76 9.11 9.56 -5.47
N ARG A 77 10.20 9.24 -6.17
CA ARG A 77 10.38 9.58 -7.59
C ARG A 77 9.37 8.84 -8.48
N LYS A 78 9.18 7.53 -8.27
CA LYS A 78 8.24 6.70 -9.05
C LYS A 78 6.77 7.02 -8.79
N ARG A 79 6.45 7.40 -7.55
CA ARG A 79 5.10 7.81 -7.14
C ARG A 79 4.56 8.86 -8.09
N GLY A 80 5.41 9.82 -8.48
CA GLY A 80 5.10 10.88 -9.43
C GLY A 80 3.96 11.74 -8.89
N ARG A 81 4.29 12.90 -8.31
CA ARG A 81 3.30 13.81 -7.72
C ARG A 81 2.17 14.05 -8.73
N LYS A 82 0.99 13.52 -8.48
CA LYS A 82 -0.21 13.87 -9.23
C LYS A 82 -0.45 15.36 -8.93
N LYS A 83 -0.58 16.18 -9.98
CA LYS A 83 -1.06 17.57 -9.88
C LYS A 83 -2.53 17.52 -9.49
N ASP A 84 -2.80 17.17 -8.24
CA ASP A 84 -4.14 17.25 -7.69
C ASP A 84 -4.15 18.61 -6.99
N GLY A 85 -4.81 19.59 -7.63
CA GLY A 85 -4.81 21.01 -7.28
C GLY A 85 -5.51 21.32 -5.96
N TRP A 86 -5.01 20.77 -4.86
CA TRP A 86 -5.27 21.27 -3.51
C TRP A 86 -4.03 22.02 -3.05
N ASN A 87 -3.91 23.25 -3.55
CA ASN A 87 -3.22 24.36 -2.90
C ASN A 87 -3.88 25.66 -3.37
#